data_AF-A0A7D8YIU9-F1
#
_entry.id   AF-A0A7D8YIU9-F1
#
_cell.length_a   1.000
_cell.length_b   1.000
_cell.length_c   1.000
_cell.angle_alpha   90.00
_cell.angle_beta   90.00
_cell.angle_gamma   90.00
#
_symmetry.space_group_name_H-M   'P 1'
#
loop_
_entity.id
_entity.type
_entity.pdbx_description
1 polymer ?
#
loop_
_entity_poly.entity_id
_entity_poly.type
_entity_poly.pdbx_seq_one_letter_code
_entity_poly.pdbx_strand_id
1 'polypeptide(L)'
;MPEYMPASTNPSKRSGPPVLLDFSFTRFITLRVIKILYVLGLVLVALAWVVFVIRAFNEDVFAGIAAIGIGIFVALLYIILFRVWLELIVVIFRIAENTTKLVEIMKNAPR
;
A
#
# COMPACT_ATOMS: atom_id res chain seq x y z
N MET A 1 -14.79 61.69 -12.53
CA MET A 1 -13.43 61.30 -12.12
C MET A 1 -13.53 59.98 -11.33
N PRO A 2 -12.61 59.04 -11.58
CA PRO A 2 -12.81 57.58 -11.53
C PRO A 2 -12.41 56.92 -10.20
N GLU A 3 -12.85 55.67 -10.02
CA GLU A 3 -12.20 54.50 -9.37
C GLU A 3 -11.32 54.74 -8.11
N TYR A 4 -11.68 54.14 -6.96
CA TYR A 4 -11.06 52.88 -6.52
C TYR A 4 -11.68 52.33 -5.21
N MET A 5 -12.36 51.22 -5.41
CA MET A 5 -12.67 50.08 -4.54
C MET A 5 -11.82 49.94 -3.24
N PRO A 6 -12.43 49.80 -2.04
CA PRO A 6 -11.68 49.38 -0.86
C PRO A 6 -11.27 47.90 -0.99
N ALA A 7 -10.05 47.64 -0.56
CA ALA A 7 -9.31 46.39 -0.71
C ALA A 7 -10.13 45.13 -0.41
N SER A 8 -9.99 44.13 -1.29
CA SER A 8 -10.48 42.77 -1.08
C SER A 8 -9.80 42.14 0.14
N THR A 9 -10.51 42.09 1.27
CA THR A 9 -10.11 41.26 2.40
C THR A 9 -10.37 39.80 2.03
N ASN A 10 -9.34 39.13 1.50
CA ASN A 10 -9.37 37.72 1.17
C ASN A 10 -9.71 36.89 2.42
N PRO A 11 -10.83 36.15 2.45
CA PRO A 11 -11.28 35.44 3.63
C PRO A 11 -10.47 34.16 3.84
N SER A 12 -10.00 34.01 5.08
CA SER A 12 -9.67 32.73 5.73
C SER A 12 -8.96 31.68 4.87
N LYS A 13 -7.63 31.64 5.00
CA LYS A 13 -6.82 30.46 4.77
C LYS A 13 -7.37 29.28 5.59
N ARG A 14 -8.21 28.43 5.01
CA ARG A 14 -8.62 27.16 5.63
C ARG A 14 -7.41 26.23 5.65
N SER A 15 -6.75 26.12 6.80
CA SER A 15 -5.81 25.05 7.10
C SER A 15 -6.57 23.75 7.37
N GLY A 16 -7.06 23.11 6.31
CA GLY A 16 -7.43 21.70 6.38
C GLY A 16 -6.17 20.81 6.39
N PRO A 17 -6.26 19.55 6.83
CA PRO A 17 -5.18 18.59 6.62
C PRO A 17 -4.81 18.59 5.12
N PRO A 18 -3.52 18.48 4.78
CA PRO A 18 -3.06 18.65 3.42
C PRO A 18 -3.77 17.64 2.50
N VAL A 19 -4.07 18.09 1.29
CA VAL A 19 -4.61 17.37 0.11
C VAL A 19 -3.82 16.08 -0.24
N LEU A 20 -2.81 15.74 0.56
CA LEU A 20 -1.99 14.54 0.48
C LEU A 20 -2.73 13.26 0.89
N LEU A 21 -3.93 13.36 1.48
CA LEU A 21 -4.86 12.23 1.65
C LEU A 21 -5.95 12.22 0.57
N ASP A 22 -5.62 12.65 -0.65
CA ASP A 22 -6.51 12.47 -1.80
C ASP A 22 -6.45 11.01 -2.28
N PHE A 23 -7.38 10.18 -1.79
CA PHE A 23 -7.57 8.78 -2.18
C PHE A 23 -8.26 8.63 -3.56
N SER A 24 -8.09 9.61 -4.44
CA SER A 24 -8.62 9.57 -5.81
C SER A 24 -7.77 8.63 -6.68
N PHE A 25 -7.99 7.31 -6.54
CA PHE A 25 -7.39 6.27 -7.37
C PHE A 25 -8.02 6.19 -8.78
N THR A 26 -8.22 7.33 -9.45
CA THR A 26 -9.00 7.38 -10.70
C THR A 26 -8.23 6.89 -11.94
N ARG A 27 -6.98 6.44 -11.83
CA ARG A 27 -6.30 5.73 -12.92
C ARG A 27 -5.42 4.58 -12.42
N PHE A 28 -5.59 3.43 -13.08
CA PHE A 28 -4.89 2.15 -13.02
C PHE A 28 -3.37 2.20 -12.72
N ILE A 29 -2.97 2.58 -11.50
CA ILE A 29 -1.60 2.43 -10.97
C ILE A 29 -1.51 1.17 -10.09
N THR A 30 -2.62 0.44 -9.93
CA THR A 30 -2.80 -0.56 -8.88
C THR A 30 -1.76 -1.68 -8.92
N LEU A 31 -1.38 -2.17 -10.10
CA LEU A 31 -0.35 -3.20 -10.25
C LEU A 31 1.05 -2.72 -9.83
N ARG A 32 1.37 -1.43 -10.02
CA ARG A 32 2.65 -0.86 -9.58
C ARG A 32 2.67 -0.66 -8.07
N VAL A 33 1.57 -0.19 -7.50
CA VAL A 33 1.40 -0.02 -6.05
C VAL A 33 1.60 -1.36 -5.33
N ILE A 34 1.01 -2.45 -5.83
CA ILE A 34 1.14 -3.77 -5.19
C ILE A 34 2.60 -4.24 -5.08
N LYS A 35 3.45 -3.98 -6.09
CA LYS A 35 4.88 -4.32 -6.00
C LYS A 35 5.58 -3.56 -4.87
N ILE A 36 5.23 -2.28 -4.68
CA ILE A 36 5.79 -1.46 -3.59
C ILE A 36 5.29 -1.99 -2.24
N LEU A 37 4.01 -2.34 -2.13
CA LEU A 37 3.45 -2.95 -0.92
C LEU A 37 4.12 -4.28 -0.58
N TYR A 38 4.50 -5.08 -1.58
CA TYR A 38 5.21 -6.33 -1.34
C TYR A 38 6.56 -6.08 -0.65
N VAL A 39 7.38 -5.19 -1.21
CA VAL A 39 8.69 -4.86 -0.65
C VAL A 39 8.54 -4.23 0.74
N LEU A 40 7.59 -3.30 0.90
CA LEU A 40 7.32 -2.68 2.17
C LEU A 40 6.88 -3.70 3.23
N GLY A 41 5.96 -4.60 2.89
CA GLY A 41 5.50 -5.66 3.80
C GLY A 41 6.63 -6.61 4.20
N LEU A 42 7.52 -6.96 3.27
CA LEU A 42 8.68 -7.81 3.56
C LEU A 42 9.64 -7.14 4.56
N VAL A 43 9.90 -5.84 4.38
CA VAL A 43 10.71 -5.04 5.32
C VAL A 43 10.01 -4.95 6.68
N LEU A 44 8.69 -4.73 6.72
CA LEU A 44 7.94 -4.64 7.97
C LEU A 44 7.95 -5.97 8.73
N VAL A 45 7.78 -7.11 8.07
CA VAL A 45 7.86 -8.43 8.71
C VAL A 45 9.27 -8.66 9.25
N ALA A 46 10.32 -8.32 8.50
CA ALA A 46 11.69 -8.45 8.96
C ALA A 46 11.98 -7.57 10.20
N LEU A 47 11.55 -6.30 10.18
CA LEU A 47 11.70 -5.39 11.32
C LEU A 47 10.90 -5.86 12.54
N ALA A 48 9.65 -6.30 12.33
CA ALA A 48 8.82 -6.84 13.40
C ALA A 48 9.45 -8.07 14.05
N TRP A 49 10.05 -8.95 13.25
CA TRP A 49 10.77 -10.12 13.77
C TRP A 49 12.00 -9.71 14.59
N VAL A 50 12.80 -8.73 14.14
CA VAL A 50 13.95 -8.22 14.92
C VAL A 50 13.50 -7.64 16.26
N VAL A 51 12.44 -6.82 16.26
CA VAL A 51 11.89 -6.25 17.49
C VAL A 51 11.37 -7.36 18.42
N PHE A 52 10.71 -8.37 17.86
CA PHE A 52 10.23 -9.53 18.63
C PHE A 52 11.37 -10.30 19.27
N VAL A 53 12.46 -10.56 18.53
CA VAL A 53 13.65 -11.23 19.07
C VAL A 53 14.27 -10.44 20.22
N ILE A 54 14.43 -9.11 20.07
CA ILE A 54 14.97 -8.25 21.14
C ILE A 54 14.08 -8.33 22.39
N ARG A 55 12.76 -8.27 22.23
CA ARG A 55 11.82 -8.38 23.36
C ARG A 55 11.91 -9.75 24.03
N ALA A 56 12.01 -10.83 23.26
CA ALA A 56 12.13 -12.17 23.79
C ALA A 56 13.39 -12.34 24.66
N PHE A 57 14.53 -11.78 24.24
CA PHE A 57 15.77 -11.80 25.05
C PHE A 57 15.70 -10.96 26.32
N ASN A 58 14.86 -9.92 26.36
CA ASN A 58 14.64 -9.14 27.58
C ASN A 58 13.79 -9.88 28.61
N GLU A 59 12.98 -10.85 28.19
CA GLU A 59 12.16 -11.66 29.09
C GLU A 59 12.92 -12.89 29.60
N ASP A 60 13.50 -13.69 28.69
CA ASP A 60 14.23 -14.90 29.04
C ASP A 60 15.19 -15.36 27.92
N VAL A 61 16.30 -15.99 28.30
CA VAL A 61 17.32 -16.45 27.35
C VAL A 61 16.79 -17.58 26.45
N PHE A 62 16.04 -18.54 27.00
CA PHE A 62 15.45 -19.62 26.19
C PHE A 62 14.37 -19.06 25.25
N ALA A 63 13.58 -18.09 25.70
CA ALA A 63 12.62 -17.40 24.84
C ALA A 63 13.29 -16.69 23.66
N GLY A 64 14.41 -16.00 23.90
CA GLY A 64 15.22 -15.37 22.85
C GLY A 64 15.76 -16.37 21.83
N ILE A 65 16.30 -17.51 22.28
CA ILE A 65 16.78 -18.58 21.40
C ILE A 65 15.63 -19.17 20.56
N ALA A 66 14.47 -19.42 21.18
CA ALA A 66 13.28 -19.89 20.49
C ALA A 66 12.76 -18.86 19.46
N ALA A 67 12.84 -17.56 19.75
CA ALA A 67 12.44 -16.50 18.82
C ALA A 67 13.34 -16.43 17.57
N ILE A 68 14.62 -16.78 17.67
CA ILE A 68 15.49 -16.92 16.50
C ILE A 68 15.14 -18.20 15.73
N GLY A 69 15.10 -19.34 16.42
CA GLY A 69 14.93 -20.66 15.79
C GLY A 69 13.53 -20.90 15.24
N ILE A 70 12.48 -20.73 16.04
CA ILE A 70 11.07 -20.91 15.63
C ILE A 70 10.55 -19.66 14.95
N GLY A 71 10.93 -18.48 15.43
CA GLY A 71 10.41 -17.21 14.90
C GLY A 71 10.78 -16.97 13.43
N ILE A 72 11.93 -17.47 12.95
CA ILE A 72 12.26 -17.40 11.51
C ILE A 72 11.26 -18.18 10.65
N PHE A 73 10.82 -19.37 11.08
CA PHE A 73 9.81 -20.16 10.35
C PHE A 73 8.46 -19.47 10.37
N VAL A 74 8.09 -18.86 11.50
CA VAL A 74 6.85 -18.07 11.62
C VAL A 74 6.90 -16.85 10.71
N ALA A 75 8.02 -16.10 10.69
CA ALA A 75 8.21 -14.95 9.81
C ALA A 75 8.14 -15.34 8.33
N LEU A 76 8.79 -16.45 7.95
CA LEU A 76 8.71 -17.01 6.59
C LEU A 76 7.28 -17.40 6.21
N LEU A 77 6.54 -18.04 7.13
CA LEU A 77 5.14 -18.38 6.91
C LEU A 77 4.29 -17.11 6.67
N TYR A 78 4.49 -16.06 7.47
CA TYR A 78 3.82 -14.78 7.26
C TYR A 78 4.16 -14.16 5.90
N ILE A 79 5.41 -14.21 5.46
CA ILE A 79 5.82 -13.71 4.14
C ILE A 79 5.13 -14.50 3.01
N ILE A 80 5.05 -15.82 3.13
CA ILE A 80 4.39 -16.68 2.14
C ILE A 80 2.89 -16.34 2.08
N LEU A 81 2.21 -16.25 3.23
CA LEU A 81 0.80 -15.89 3.28
C LEU A 81 0.56 -14.50 2.70
N PHE A 82 1.40 -13.53 3.05
CA PHE A 82 1.33 -12.18 2.49
C PHE A 82 1.54 -12.17 0.98
N ARG A 83 2.46 -12.99 0.46
CA ARG A 83 2.67 -13.16 -0.98
C ARG A 83 1.43 -13.69 -1.68
N VAL A 84 0.83 -14.76 -1.16
CA VAL A 84 -0.40 -15.34 -1.72
C VAL A 84 -1.53 -14.32 -1.71
N TRP A 85 -1.70 -13.58 -0.61
CA TRP A 85 -2.69 -12.50 -0.52
C TRP A 85 -2.49 -11.42 -1.58
N LEU A 86 -1.27 -10.92 -1.75
CA LEU A 86 -0.97 -9.92 -2.77
C LEU A 86 -1.13 -10.48 -4.19
N GLU A 87 -0.79 -11.75 -4.41
CA GLU A 87 -0.98 -12.42 -5.69
C GLU A 87 -2.46 -12.52 -6.07
N LEU A 88 -3.33 -12.87 -5.12
CA LEU A 88 -4.79 -12.84 -5.35
C LEU A 88 -5.27 -11.45 -5.74
N ILE A 89 -4.81 -10.40 -5.04
CA ILE A 89 -5.17 -9.01 -5.35
C ILE A 89 -4.71 -8.63 -6.76
N VAL A 90 -3.46 -8.97 -7.13
CA VAL A 90 -2.94 -8.74 -8.49
C VAL A 90 -3.77 -9.44 -9.54
N VAL A 91 -4.17 -10.70 -9.30
CA VAL A 91 -4.98 -11.48 -10.24
C VAL A 91 -6.33 -10.80 -10.47
N ILE A 92 -7.01 -10.33 -9.43
CA ILE A 92 -8.29 -9.62 -9.55
C ILE A 92 -8.14 -8.36 -10.42
N PHE A 93 -7.10 -7.54 -10.16
CA PHE A 93 -6.86 -6.34 -10.97
C PHE A 93 -6.52 -6.67 -12.43
N ARG A 94 -5.73 -7.72 -12.68
CA ARG A 94 -5.44 -8.19 -14.04
C ARG A 94 -6.70 -8.64 -14.78
N ILE A 95 -7.63 -9.32 -14.10
CA ILE A 95 -8.91 -9.73 -14.68
C ILE A 95 -9.72 -8.49 -15.07
N ALA A 96 -9.81 -7.49 -14.19
CA ALA A 96 -10.52 -6.25 -14.48
C ALA A 96 -9.95 -5.54 -15.71
N GLU A 97 -8.62 -5.39 -15.79
CA GLU A 97 -7.95 -4.79 -16.95
C GLU A 97 -8.17 -5.58 -18.24
N ASN A 98 -8.15 -6.92 -18.16
CA ASN A 98 -8.35 -7.77 -19.33
C ASN A 98 -9.78 -7.66 -19.86
N THR A 99 -10.78 -7.60 -18.97
CA THR A 99 -12.18 -7.40 -19.37
C THR A 99 -12.39 -6.06 -20.08
N THR A 100 -11.78 -4.98 -19.59
CA THR A 100 -11.85 -3.67 -20.26
C THR A 100 -11.27 -3.73 -21.68
N LYS A 101 -10.12 -4.39 -21.86
CA LYS A 101 -9.49 -4.55 -23.18
C LYS A 101 -10.35 -5.38 -24.14
N LEU A 102 -11.00 -6.44 -23.66
CA LEU A 102 -11.88 -7.27 -24.49
C LEU A 102 -13.07 -6.48 -25.05
N VAL A 103 -13.71 -5.62 -24.24
CA VAL A 103 -14.81 -4.76 -24.70
C VAL A 103 -14.35 -3.75 -25.75
N GLU A 104 -13.15 -3.19 -25.57
CA GLU A 104 -12.56 -2.26 -26.54
C GLU A 104 -12.28 -2.93 -27.89
N ILE A 105 -11.76 -4.17 -27.89
CA ILE A 105 -11.52 -4.94 -29.11
C ILE A 105 -12.84 -5.24 -29.84
N MET A 106 -13.90 -5.64 -29.12
CA MET A 106 -15.22 -5.91 -29.73
C MET A 106 -15.84 -4.67 -30.38
N LYS A 107 -15.60 -3.47 -29.81
CA LYS A 107 -16.09 -2.22 -30.38
C LYS A 107 -15.42 -1.86 -31.71
N ASN A 108 -14.18 -2.29 -31.91
CA ASN A 108 -13.38 -2.02 -33.10
C ASN A 108 -13.40 -3.16 -34.13
N ALA A 109 -14.16 -4.23 -33.90
CA ALA A 109 -14.30 -5.32 -34.85
C ALA A 109 -15.11 -4.84 -36.08
N PRO A 110 -14.61 -5.05 -37.32
CA PRO A 110 -15.38 -4.76 -38.52
C PRO A 110 -16.63 -5.65 -38.54
N ARG A 111 -17.81 -5.03 -38.74
CA ARG A 111 -19.10 -5.73 -38.82
C ARG A 111 -19.22 -6.58 -40.07
#